data_AF-A0A1V0AJQ0-F1
#
_entry.id   AF-A0A1V0AJQ0-F1
#
_cell.length_a   1.000
_cell.length_b   1.000
_cell.length_c   1.000
_cell.angle_alpha   90.00
_cell.angle_beta   90.00
_cell.angle_gamma   90.00
#
_symmetry.space_group_name_H-M   'P 1'
#
loop_
_entity.id
_entity.type
_entity.pdbx_description
1 polymer ?
#
loop_
_entity_poly.entity_id
_entity_poly.type
_entity_poly.pdbx_seq_one_letter_code
_entity_poly.pdbx_strand_id
1 'polypeptide(L)'
;MGRRSELVALQREDVREVPDGLEVTIRTSKTDKDSTGETIAIPRGSHPLTDPVAAWRDWLMVLDQAGHSSGRLLRRINRHGTLGPSLGADAVNTIVRDLAIRADVPSADTVTAHSLRAGGATVAYAAGVPVAVIAKHGRWAPASPVVLRYIRAVDRWRDNAMRNVGL
;
A
#
# COMPACT_ATOMS: atom_id res chain seq x y z
N MET A 1 1.92 0.52 -3.57
CA MET A 1 3.02 0.75 -2.59
C MET A 1 3.00 2.19 -2.00
N GLY A 2 1.89 2.60 -1.36
CA GLY A 2 1.71 3.99 -0.88
C GLY A 2 2.41 4.30 0.44
N ARG A 3 2.70 5.58 0.70
CA ARG A 3 3.18 6.07 2.01
C ARG A 3 2.00 6.36 2.92
N ARG A 4 2.15 6.24 4.25
CA ARG A 4 1.06 6.53 5.21
C ARG A 4 0.40 7.89 5.01
N SER A 5 1.20 8.93 4.72
CA SER A 5 0.71 10.29 4.50
C SER A 5 -0.09 10.40 3.21
N GLU A 6 0.26 9.63 2.18
CA GLU A 6 -0.47 9.57 0.91
C GLU A 6 -1.82 8.87 1.14
N LEU A 7 -1.83 7.76 1.89
CA LEU A 7 -3.06 7.02 2.19
C LEU A 7 -4.12 7.87 2.91
N VAL A 8 -3.72 8.63 3.94
CA VAL A 8 -4.66 9.51 4.66
C VAL A 8 -5.01 10.78 3.88
N ALA A 9 -4.20 11.13 2.87
CA ALA A 9 -4.46 12.26 2.01
C ALA A 9 -5.47 11.95 0.89
N LEU A 10 -5.62 10.67 0.51
CA LEU A 10 -6.54 10.25 -0.55
C LEU A 10 -7.96 10.73 -0.29
N GLN A 11 -8.52 11.31 -1.34
CA GLN A 11 -9.94 11.62 -1.43
C GLN A 11 -10.64 10.56 -2.29
N ARG A 12 -11.96 10.49 -2.20
CA ARG A 12 -12.77 9.57 -3.00
C ARG A 12 -12.57 9.81 -4.49
N GLU A 13 -12.43 11.08 -4.87
CA GLU A 13 -12.26 11.54 -6.25
C GLU A 13 -10.88 11.19 -6.83
N ASP A 14 -9.93 10.79 -5.97
CA ASP A 14 -8.61 10.35 -6.40
C ASP A 14 -8.58 8.91 -6.90
N VAL A 15 -9.66 8.15 -6.71
CA VAL A 15 -9.74 6.75 -7.10
C VAL A 15 -10.82 6.57 -8.16
N ARG A 16 -10.41 6.07 -9.32
CA ARG A 16 -11.30 5.73 -10.43
C ARG A 16 -11.22 4.24 -10.71
N GLU A 17 -12.36 3.58 -10.79
CA GLU A 17 -12.40 2.23 -11.34
C GLU A 17 -12.32 2.26 -12.86
N VAL A 18 -11.47 1.39 -13.40
CA VAL A 18 -11.28 1.11 -14.82
C VAL A 18 -11.45 -0.40 -15.06
N PRO A 19 -11.61 -0.88 -16.30
CA PRO A 19 -11.82 -2.31 -16.57
C PRO A 19 -10.79 -3.21 -15.87
N ASP A 20 -9.51 -2.82 -15.91
CA ASP A 20 -8.38 -3.61 -15.40
C ASP A 20 -8.12 -3.45 -13.88
N GLY A 21 -8.82 -2.56 -13.19
CA GLY A 21 -8.59 -2.30 -11.76
C GLY A 21 -8.94 -0.89 -11.30
N LEU A 22 -8.08 -0.30 -10.49
CA LEU A 22 -8.19 1.08 -10.03
C LEU A 22 -7.05 1.93 -10.58
N GLU A 23 -7.37 3.16 -10.95
CA GLU A 23 -6.41 4.24 -11.09
C GLU A 23 -6.49 5.10 -9.83
N VAL A 24 -5.34 5.30 -9.17
CA VAL A 24 -5.24 6.07 -7.94
C VAL A 24 -4.31 7.24 -8.14
N THR A 25 -4.84 8.45 -8.05
CA THR A 25 -4.11 9.70 -8.18
C THR A 25 -3.52 10.12 -6.84
N ILE A 26 -2.20 10.10 -6.72
CA ILE A 26 -1.49 10.65 -5.58
C ILE A 26 -1.19 12.12 -5.87
N ARG A 27 -1.98 13.05 -5.31
CA ARG A 27 -1.85 14.50 -5.61
C ARG A 27 -0.54 15.11 -5.14
N THR A 28 -0.08 14.72 -3.96
CA THR A 28 1.16 15.24 -3.37
C THR A 28 1.94 14.11 -2.74
N SER A 29 3.26 14.18 -2.85
CA SER A 29 4.15 13.25 -2.15
C SER A 29 5.33 14.00 -1.55
N LYS A 30 5.97 13.43 -0.52
CA LYS A 30 7.14 14.05 0.13
C LYS A 30 8.26 14.39 -0.86
N THR A 31 8.34 13.67 -1.98
CA THR A 31 9.37 13.84 -3.03
C THR A 31 8.89 14.66 -4.21
N ASP A 32 7.60 15.01 -4.26
CA ASP A 32 6.98 15.82 -5.30
C ASP A 32 6.84 17.26 -4.81
N LYS A 33 7.92 18.02 -4.94
CA LYS A 33 7.99 19.41 -4.47
C LYS A 33 7.03 20.33 -5.23
N ASP A 34 6.68 19.96 -6.46
CA ASP A 34 5.85 20.76 -7.36
C ASP A 34 4.38 20.32 -7.35
N SER A 35 4.02 19.29 -6.56
CA SER A 35 2.66 18.71 -6.50
C SER A 35 2.11 18.34 -7.88
N THR A 36 2.99 17.87 -8.77
CA THR A 36 2.62 17.38 -10.10
C THR A 36 1.65 16.21 -10.03
N GLY A 37 1.74 15.42 -8.96
CA GLY A 37 0.92 14.25 -8.72
C GLY A 37 1.26 13.09 -9.65
N GLU A 38 0.88 11.87 -9.24
CA GLU A 38 1.12 10.67 -10.03
C GLU A 38 -0.05 9.71 -9.94
N THR A 39 -0.50 9.21 -11.09
CA THR A 39 -1.53 8.17 -11.15
C THR A 39 -0.88 6.80 -11.17
N ILE A 40 -1.28 5.94 -10.24
CA ILE A 40 -0.85 4.54 -10.19
C ILE A 40 -2.01 3.61 -10.52
N ALA A 41 -1.73 2.59 -11.33
CA ALA A 41 -2.64 1.49 -11.55
C ALA A 41 -2.52 0.45 -10.42
N ILE A 42 -3.67 0.01 -9.90
CA ILE A 42 -3.80 -1.09 -8.94
C ILE A 42 -4.70 -2.14 -9.61
N PRO A 43 -4.14 -3.26 -10.08
CA PRO A 43 -4.92 -4.28 -10.79
C PRO A 43 -5.89 -5.00 -9.84
N ARG A 44 -6.91 -5.64 -10.42
CA ARG A 44 -7.77 -6.58 -9.67
C ARG A 44 -6.96 -7.70 -9.04
N GLY A 45 -7.38 -8.13 -7.86
CA GLY A 45 -6.80 -9.30 -7.19
C GLY A 45 -7.29 -10.59 -7.83
N SER A 46 -6.44 -11.62 -7.84
CA SER A 46 -6.84 -12.97 -8.26
C SER A 46 -7.69 -13.70 -7.21
N HIS A 47 -7.70 -13.22 -5.97
CA HIS A 47 -8.44 -13.81 -4.87
C HIS A 47 -9.51 -12.83 -4.36
N PRO A 48 -10.78 -13.27 -4.19
CA PRO A 48 -11.87 -12.39 -3.77
C PRO A 48 -11.62 -11.67 -2.44
N LEU A 49 -10.98 -12.34 -1.47
CA LEU A 49 -10.71 -11.78 -0.14
C LEU A 49 -9.62 -10.69 -0.14
N THR A 50 -8.85 -10.58 -1.20
CA THR A 50 -7.74 -9.61 -1.32
C THR A 50 -7.85 -8.74 -2.56
N ASP A 51 -9.00 -8.75 -3.24
CA ASP A 51 -9.24 -7.91 -4.40
C ASP A 51 -9.39 -6.44 -3.99
N PRO A 52 -8.46 -5.55 -4.38
CA PRO A 52 -8.53 -4.14 -4.02
C PRO A 52 -9.76 -3.45 -4.61
N VAL A 53 -10.29 -3.90 -5.76
CA VAL A 53 -11.48 -3.27 -6.36
C VAL A 53 -12.73 -3.61 -5.54
N ALA A 54 -12.91 -4.88 -5.16
CA ALA A 54 -13.99 -5.30 -4.28
C ALA A 54 -13.93 -4.54 -2.94
N ALA A 55 -12.76 -4.52 -2.29
CA ALA A 55 -12.58 -3.81 -1.02
C ALA A 55 -12.88 -2.31 -1.12
N TRP A 56 -12.51 -1.67 -2.22
CA TRP A 56 -12.82 -0.26 -2.46
C TRP A 56 -14.33 -0.03 -2.66
N ARG A 57 -15.01 -0.86 -3.46
CA ARG A 57 -16.46 -0.78 -3.68
C ARG A 57 -17.25 -0.96 -2.39
N ASP A 58 -16.91 -1.97 -1.59
CA ASP A 58 -17.55 -2.22 -0.30
C ASP A 58 -17.40 -1.02 0.62
N TRP A 59 -16.23 -0.40 0.62
CA TRP A 59 -15.99 0.80 1.41
C TRP A 59 -16.78 2.02 0.90
N LEU A 60 -16.89 2.22 -0.41
CA LEU A 60 -17.73 3.29 -0.97
C LEU A 60 -19.21 3.13 -0.58
N MET A 61 -19.72 1.90 -0.58
CA MET A 61 -21.08 1.61 -0.13
C MET A 61 -21.30 2.02 1.33
N VAL A 62 -20.34 1.74 2.22
CA VAL A 62 -20.39 2.18 3.63
C VAL A 62 -20.36 3.70 3.74
N LEU A 63 -19.51 4.37 2.96
CA LEU A 63 -19.44 5.83 2.92
C LEU A 63 -20.76 6.45 2.43
N ASP A 64 -21.35 5.90 1.39
CA ASP A 64 -22.61 6.38 0.81
C ASP A 64 -23.78 6.22 1.79
N GLN A 65 -23.87 5.08 2.47
CA GLN A 65 -24.87 4.84 3.52
C GLN A 65 -24.75 5.82 4.69
N ALA A 66 -23.54 6.32 4.95
CA ALA A 66 -23.27 7.32 5.97
C ALA A 66 -23.36 8.78 5.48
N GLY A 67 -23.76 9.02 4.23
CA GLY A 67 -23.89 10.36 3.65
C GLY A 67 -22.56 11.02 3.26
N HIS A 68 -21.51 10.24 3.02
CA HIS A 68 -20.19 10.71 2.62
C HIS A 68 -19.88 10.41 1.14
N SER A 69 -20.56 11.14 0.25
CA SER A 69 -20.39 11.01 -1.20
C SER A 69 -19.11 11.66 -1.76
N SER A 70 -18.36 12.42 -0.95
CA SER A 70 -17.14 13.12 -1.37
C SER A 70 -16.11 13.31 -0.24
N GLY A 71 -14.90 13.72 -0.63
CA GLY A 71 -13.82 14.10 0.27
C GLY A 71 -13.00 12.91 0.77
N ARG A 72 -12.54 12.94 2.03
CA ARG A 72 -11.57 11.95 2.56
C ARG A 72 -12.05 10.52 2.38
N LEU A 73 -11.21 9.71 1.71
CA LEU A 73 -11.47 8.29 1.48
C LEU A 73 -11.32 7.51 2.79
N LEU A 74 -10.20 7.69 3.50
CA LEU A 74 -9.98 7.03 4.80
C LEU A 74 -10.45 7.94 5.94
N ARG A 75 -11.43 7.44 6.69
CA ARG A 75 -12.07 8.15 7.79
C ARG A 75 -11.85 7.42 9.11
N ARG A 76 -11.84 8.18 10.21
CA ARG A 76 -11.84 7.61 11.56
C ARG A 76 -13.16 6.89 11.79
N ILE A 77 -13.13 5.73 12.44
CA ILE A 77 -14.32 5.05 12.98
C ILE A 77 -14.21 5.11 14.50
N ASN A 78 -15.25 5.59 15.18
CA ASN A 78 -15.28 5.59 16.65
C ASN A 78 -15.68 4.20 17.19
N ARG A 79 -15.64 4.02 18.52
CA ARG A 79 -16.00 2.74 19.17
C ARG A 79 -17.45 2.28 18.94
N HIS A 80 -18.31 3.19 18.47
CA HIS A 80 -19.73 2.95 18.19
C HIS A 80 -20.00 2.71 16.70
N GLY A 81 -18.96 2.60 15.88
CA GLY A 81 -19.07 2.37 14.43
C GLY A 81 -19.38 3.62 13.61
N THR A 82 -19.40 4.82 14.20
CA THR A 82 -19.69 6.06 13.47
C THR A 82 -18.45 6.59 12.77
N LEU A 83 -18.64 7.05 11.53
CA LEU A 83 -17.59 7.69 10.74
C LEU A 83 -17.33 9.14 11.18
N GLY A 84 -16.06 9.49 11.26
CA GLY A 84 -15.55 10.82 11.54
C GLY A 84 -14.96 11.51 10.31
N PRO A 85 -14.25 12.63 10.51
CA PRO A 85 -13.78 13.48 9.40
C PRO A 85 -12.64 12.86 8.58
N SER A 86 -11.51 12.53 9.22
CA SER A 86 -10.33 11.97 8.53
C SER A 86 -9.56 11.04 9.44
N LEU A 87 -8.91 10.04 8.84
CA LEU A 87 -7.95 9.18 9.55
C LEU A 87 -6.61 9.91 9.74
N GLY A 88 -6.01 9.84 10.93
CA GLY A 88 -4.67 10.38 11.18
C GLY A 88 -3.57 9.45 10.67
N ALA A 89 -2.43 10.01 10.26
CA ALA A 89 -1.32 9.22 9.71
C ALA A 89 -0.76 8.18 10.69
N ASP A 90 -0.75 8.48 11.99
CA ASP A 90 -0.29 7.54 13.01
C ASP A 90 -1.30 6.42 13.30
N ALA A 91 -2.60 6.70 13.11
CA ALA A 91 -3.64 5.68 13.23
C ALA A 91 -3.45 4.56 12.19
N VAL A 92 -2.89 4.87 11.01
CA VAL A 92 -2.54 3.85 10.01
C VAL A 92 -1.51 2.85 10.57
N ASN A 93 -0.52 3.31 11.32
CA ASN A 93 0.47 2.40 11.93
C ASN A 93 -0.19 1.48 12.95
N THR A 94 -1.07 2.03 13.80
CA THR A 94 -1.82 1.24 14.79
C THR A 94 -2.70 0.20 14.11
N ILE A 95 -3.51 0.60 13.12
CA ILE A 95 -4.39 -0.31 12.37
C ILE A 95 -3.59 -1.45 11.74
N VAL A 96 -2.49 -1.13 11.06
CA VAL A 96 -1.67 -2.14 10.36
C VAL A 96 -1.01 -3.11 11.35
N ARG A 97 -0.54 -2.62 12.50
CA ARG A 97 -0.02 -3.45 13.58
C ARG A 97 -1.10 -4.36 14.17
N ASP A 98 -2.26 -3.81 14.51
CA ASP A 98 -3.35 -4.57 15.12
C ASP A 98 -3.88 -5.66 14.18
N LEU A 99 -3.96 -5.35 12.88
CA LEU A 99 -4.31 -6.34 11.85
C LEU A 99 -3.24 -7.43 11.74
N ALA A 100 -1.95 -7.09 11.82
CA ALA A 100 -0.87 -8.07 11.79
C ALA A 100 -0.92 -9.00 13.02
N ILE A 101 -1.21 -8.46 14.20
CA ILE A 101 -1.39 -9.25 15.44
C ILE A 101 -2.59 -10.20 15.27
N ARG A 102 -3.73 -9.69 14.79
CA ARG A 102 -4.94 -10.50 14.56
C ARG A 102 -4.77 -11.60 13.52
N ALA A 103 -3.86 -11.39 12.57
CA ALA A 103 -3.52 -12.35 11.52
C ALA A 103 -2.34 -13.27 11.90
N ASP A 104 -1.87 -13.22 13.15
CA ASP A 104 -0.75 -14.03 13.66
C ASP A 104 0.54 -13.89 12.82
N VAL A 105 0.81 -12.68 12.34
CA VAL A 105 2.02 -12.41 11.57
C VAL A 105 3.25 -12.45 12.49
N PRO A 106 4.31 -13.20 12.16
CA PRO A 106 5.55 -13.19 12.94
C PRO A 106 6.11 -11.78 13.12
N SER A 107 6.51 -11.45 14.35
CA SER A 107 7.02 -10.12 14.72
C SER A 107 6.05 -8.99 14.39
N ALA A 108 4.74 -9.21 14.56
CA ALA A 108 3.69 -8.21 14.31
C ALA A 108 3.91 -6.87 15.04
N ASP A 109 4.61 -6.87 16.17
CA ASP A 109 5.00 -5.67 16.92
C ASP A 109 5.97 -4.74 16.15
N THR A 110 6.67 -5.27 15.14
CA THR A 110 7.54 -4.50 14.25
C THR A 110 6.82 -3.99 13.00
N VAL A 111 5.59 -4.46 12.76
CA VAL A 111 4.81 -4.10 11.58
C VAL A 111 4.29 -2.66 11.71
N THR A 112 4.50 -1.88 10.65
CA THR A 112 4.10 -0.48 10.55
C THR A 112 3.52 -0.20 9.17
N ALA A 113 2.98 0.99 8.94
CA ALA A 113 2.53 1.40 7.60
C ALA A 113 3.67 1.38 6.56
N HIS A 114 4.94 1.52 6.99
CA HIS A 114 6.08 1.36 6.09
C HIS A 114 6.23 -0.08 5.58
N SER A 115 5.83 -1.07 6.38
CA SER A 115 5.86 -2.49 6.01
C SER A 115 4.96 -2.77 4.81
N LEU A 116 3.84 -2.06 4.62
CA LEU A 116 3.00 -2.18 3.42
C LEU A 116 3.77 -1.83 2.13
N ARG A 117 4.64 -0.83 2.21
CA ARG A 117 5.46 -0.39 1.09
C ARG A 117 6.64 -1.33 0.85
N ALA A 118 7.34 -1.72 1.92
CA ALA A 118 8.46 -2.65 1.86
C ALA A 118 8.02 -4.03 1.36
N GLY A 119 6.99 -4.61 1.99
CA GLY A 119 6.44 -5.91 1.65
C GLY A 119 5.95 -5.98 0.21
N GLY A 120 5.26 -4.94 -0.28
CA GLY A 120 4.84 -4.88 -1.68
C GLY A 120 6.01 -4.97 -2.67
N ALA A 121 7.13 -4.28 -2.42
CA ALA A 121 8.31 -4.38 -3.27
C ALA A 121 8.97 -5.77 -3.19
N THR A 122 9.10 -6.32 -1.98
CA THR A 122 9.65 -7.66 -1.75
C THR A 122 8.85 -8.73 -2.48
N VAL A 123 7.52 -8.72 -2.34
CA VAL A 123 6.62 -9.71 -2.98
C VAL A 123 6.64 -9.58 -4.50
N ALA A 124 6.59 -8.35 -5.04
CA ALA A 124 6.66 -8.13 -6.47
C ALA A 124 7.98 -8.65 -7.06
N TYR A 125 9.10 -8.40 -6.39
CA TYR A 125 10.40 -8.89 -6.83
C TYR A 125 10.52 -10.42 -6.73
N ALA A 126 10.00 -11.02 -5.65
CA ALA A 126 9.93 -12.47 -5.51
C ALA A 126 9.09 -13.12 -6.63
N ALA A 127 8.07 -12.42 -7.13
CA ALA A 127 7.27 -12.82 -8.29
C ALA A 127 7.95 -12.56 -9.65
N GLY A 128 9.21 -12.10 -9.67
CA GLY A 128 10.00 -11.90 -10.89
C GLY A 128 9.77 -10.55 -11.58
N VAL A 129 9.06 -9.60 -10.96
CA VAL A 129 8.86 -8.28 -11.55
C VAL A 129 10.19 -7.52 -11.59
N PRO A 130 10.59 -6.94 -12.75
CA PRO A 130 11.85 -6.22 -12.85
C PRO A 130 11.96 -5.05 -11.85
N VAL A 131 13.14 -4.86 -11.28
CA VAL A 131 13.43 -3.81 -10.28
C VAL A 131 13.04 -2.42 -10.78
N ALA A 132 13.28 -2.11 -12.06
CA ALA A 132 12.92 -0.82 -12.64
C ALA A 132 11.39 -0.58 -12.62
N VAL A 133 10.59 -1.61 -12.83
CA VAL A 133 9.11 -1.54 -12.79
C VAL A 133 8.63 -1.35 -11.36
N ILE A 134 9.23 -2.07 -10.40
CA ILE A 134 8.94 -1.92 -8.96
C ILE A 134 9.32 -0.51 -8.48
N ALA A 135 10.51 -0.03 -8.87
CA ALA A 135 11.00 1.30 -8.54
C ALA A 135 10.05 2.39 -9.04
N LYS A 136 9.61 2.28 -10.30
CA LYS A 136 8.61 3.17 -10.89
C LYS A 136 7.28 3.12 -10.15
N HIS A 137 6.67 1.93 -9.99
CA HIS A 137 5.38 1.78 -9.31
C HIS A 137 5.41 2.31 -7.87
N GLY A 138 6.51 2.09 -7.15
CA GLY A 138 6.69 2.64 -5.82
C GLY A 138 7.20 4.07 -5.79
N ARG A 139 7.53 4.71 -6.90
CA ARG A 139 8.06 6.10 -6.91
C ARG A 139 9.36 6.23 -6.10
N TRP A 140 10.25 5.26 -6.25
CA TRP A 140 11.64 5.37 -5.81
C TRP A 140 12.47 5.96 -6.95
N ALA A 141 13.54 6.69 -6.62
CA ALA A 141 14.55 7.04 -7.61
C ALA A 141 15.13 5.74 -8.23
N PRO A 142 15.49 5.74 -9.53
CA PRO A 142 15.95 4.53 -10.23
C PRO A 142 17.07 3.76 -9.53
N ALA A 143 18.00 4.46 -8.86
CA ALA A 143 19.10 3.88 -8.11
C ALA A 143 18.91 3.94 -6.57
N SER A 144 17.66 4.00 -6.09
CA SER A 144 17.39 4.21 -4.66
C SER A 144 17.95 3.05 -3.81
N PRO A 145 18.82 3.31 -2.82
CA PRO A 145 19.31 2.26 -1.92
C PRO A 145 18.18 1.62 -1.10
N VAL A 146 17.05 2.31 -0.94
CA VAL A 146 15.88 1.82 -0.20
C VAL A 146 15.23 0.64 -0.92
N VAL A 147 14.97 0.75 -2.22
CA VAL A 147 14.35 -0.37 -2.97
C VAL A 147 15.32 -1.54 -3.10
N LEU A 148 16.61 -1.24 -3.34
CA LEU A 148 17.66 -2.26 -3.40
C LEU A 148 17.79 -3.04 -2.10
N ARG A 149 17.57 -2.41 -0.94
CA ARG A 149 17.56 -3.13 0.35
C ARG A 149 16.47 -4.18 0.44
N TYR A 150 15.26 -3.92 -0.10
CA TYR A 150 14.18 -4.90 -0.10
C TYR A 150 14.47 -6.06 -1.06
N ILE A 151 15.07 -5.76 -2.21
CA ILE A 151 15.48 -6.73 -3.21
C ILE A 151 16.57 -7.67 -2.65
N ARG A 152 17.61 -7.10 -2.03
CA ARG A 152 18.69 -7.87 -1.38
C ARG A 152 18.18 -8.83 -0.31
N ALA A 153 17.08 -8.50 0.37
CA ALA A 153 16.48 -9.40 1.34
C ALA A 153 15.91 -10.68 0.70
N VAL A 154 15.38 -10.60 -0.53
CA VAL A 154 14.94 -11.75 -1.32
C VAL A 154 16.15 -12.51 -1.89
N ASP A 155 17.10 -11.79 -2.48
CA ASP A 155 18.30 -12.38 -3.10
C ASP A 155 19.17 -13.12 -2.08
N ARG A 156 19.15 -12.73 -0.80
CA ARG A 156 19.91 -13.37 0.29
C ARG A 156 19.78 -14.90 0.29
N TRP A 157 18.62 -15.42 -0.11
CA TRP A 157 18.38 -16.86 -0.21
C TRP A 157 18.33 -17.34 -1.66
N ARG A 158 17.80 -16.52 -2.58
CA ARG A 158 17.64 -16.93 -3.98
C ARG A 158 18.98 -17.09 -4.69
N ASP A 159 19.82 -16.06 -4.59
CA ASP A 159 21.10 -15.91 -5.31
C ASP A 159 22.29 -15.99 -4.33
N ASN A 160 22.14 -16.82 -3.30
CA ASN A 160 23.16 -17.01 -2.27
C ASN A 160 24.37 -17.75 -2.85
N ALA A 161 25.54 -17.13 -2.79
CA ALA A 161 26.79 -17.71 -3.28
C ALA A 161 27.13 -19.08 -2.64
N MET A 162 26.61 -19.38 -1.45
CA MET A 162 26.82 -20.64 -0.74
C MET A 162 25.81 -21.75 -1.12
N ARG A 163 24.74 -21.43 -1.87
CA ARG A 163 23.59 -22.34 -2.10
C ARG A 163 23.97 -23.67 -2.77
N ASN A 164 25.07 -23.71 -3.52
CA ASN A 164 25.54 -24.90 -4.25
C ASN A 164 26.99 -25.27 -3.88
N VAL A 165 27.50 -24.77 -2.76
CA VAL A 165 28.91 -24.96 -2.36
C VAL A 165 29.11 -26.22 -1.50
N GLY A 166 28.01 -26.84 -1.03
CA GLY A 166 28.06 -28.13 -0.32
C GLY A 166 28.66 -28.07 1.10
N LEU A 167 28.67 -26.89 1.71
CA LEU A 167 29.05 -26.65 3.11
C LEU A 167 27.81 -26.54 4.00
#